data_AF-A0A2S2PDG4-F1
#
_entry.id   AF-A0A2S2PDG4-F1
#
_cell.length_a   1.000
_cell.length_b   1.000
_cell.length_c   1.000
_cell.angle_alpha   90.00
_cell.angle_beta   90.00
_cell.angle_gamma   90.00
#
_symmetry.space_group_name_H-M   'P 1'
#
loop_
_entity.id
_entity.type
_entity.pdbx_description
1 polymer ?
#
loop_
_entity_poly.entity_id
_entity_poly.type
_entity_poly.pdbx_seq_one_letter_code
_entity_poly.pdbx_strand_id
1 'polypeptide(L)'
;MEYGYIQVRDDSTDENAQLNVWTLDGDRSLKYLMKFALNEQHFEDTTIVLVASLKHPWKIMESLEFWSARLQDHIDSLNLGMEQTQNLRDKCVDRIIDYTLLDDPSYESCTKVRLLNEGVLSKNLGLDIIVVITMTDCIKNLEIDNYSEEHFDYIQCCLRKFCLQFGAALFYVSVMEDKNCDLLYKYLMHRIYRFPFKTPALIVEKDSVFVPSGWDSLKKIEVLYENMQKINPESH
;
A
#
# COMPACT_ATOMS: atom_id res chain seq x y z
N MET A 1 14.03 -4.06 16.42
CA MET A 1 12.57 -3.94 16.27
C MET A 1 12.11 -3.05 17.39
N GLU A 2 11.51 -1.93 17.04
CA GLU A 2 10.95 -1.00 18.00
C GLU A 2 9.46 -1.31 18.15
N TYR A 3 8.96 -1.22 19.37
CA TYR A 3 7.55 -1.40 19.68
C TYR A 3 6.97 -0.08 20.17
N GLY A 4 5.86 0.32 19.57
CA GLY A 4 5.02 1.42 20.00
C GLY A 4 3.58 0.97 20.09
N TYR A 5 2.73 1.78 20.70
CA TYR A 5 1.30 1.60 20.66
C TYR A 5 0.61 2.95 20.43
N ILE A 6 -0.50 2.90 19.70
CA ILE A 6 -1.36 4.06 19.46
C ILE A 6 -2.67 3.78 20.18
N GLN A 7 -3.08 4.68 21.07
CA GLN A 7 -4.39 4.62 21.70
C GLN A 7 -5.41 5.27 20.76
N VAL A 8 -6.34 4.47 20.26
CA VAL A 8 -7.44 4.92 19.44
C VAL A 8 -8.63 5.11 20.37
N ARG A 9 -9.13 6.34 20.44
CA ARG A 9 -10.38 6.68 21.11
C ARG A 9 -11.45 6.80 20.04
N ASP A 10 -12.56 6.11 20.26
CA ASP A 10 -13.78 6.35 19.52
C ASP A 10 -14.58 7.42 20.27
N ASP A 11 -14.92 8.53 19.63
CA ASP A 11 -15.72 9.58 20.27
C ASP A 11 -17.17 9.11 20.55
N SER A 12 -17.59 7.99 19.94
CA SER A 12 -18.94 7.44 20.09
C SER A 12 -19.05 6.33 21.14
N THR A 13 -17.92 5.70 21.52
CA THR A 13 -17.88 4.64 22.53
C THR A 13 -16.76 4.92 23.53
N ASP A 14 -17.02 4.79 24.83
CA ASP A 14 -16.02 5.05 25.91
C ASP A 14 -14.94 3.93 25.97
N GLU A 15 -14.77 3.18 24.88
CA GLU A 15 -13.85 2.06 24.74
C GLU A 15 -12.51 2.55 24.16
N ASN A 16 -11.42 2.23 24.86
CA ASN A 16 -10.06 2.53 24.38
C ASN A 16 -9.51 1.32 23.63
N ALA A 17 -9.34 1.44 22.32
CA ALA A 17 -8.65 0.43 21.52
C ALA A 17 -7.14 0.73 21.48
N GLN A 18 -6.32 -0.31 21.61
CA GLN A 18 -4.86 -0.18 21.52
C GLN A 18 -4.37 -0.82 20.23
N LEU A 19 -3.76 0.00 19.37
CA LEU A 19 -3.10 -0.46 18.17
C LEU A 19 -1.62 -0.68 18.46
N ASN A 20 -1.17 -1.92 18.35
CA ASN A 20 0.24 -2.27 18.48
C ASN A 20 0.99 -1.96 17.18
N VAL A 21 2.08 -1.21 17.28
CA VAL A 21 2.92 -0.83 16.15
C VAL A 21 4.29 -1.45 16.34
N TRP A 22 4.72 -2.20 15.34
CA TRP A 22 6.06 -2.75 15.32
C TRP A 22 6.83 -2.18 14.14
N THR A 23 7.94 -1.52 14.44
CA THR A 23 8.84 -0.96 13.44
C THR A 23 10.06 -1.86 13.30
N LEU A 24 10.33 -2.26 12.07
CA LEU A 24 11.51 -3.03 11.72
C LEU A 24 12.31 -2.23 10.69
N ASP A 25 13.54 -1.86 11.07
CA ASP A 25 14.46 -1.14 10.21
C ASP A 25 15.70 -2.01 9.92
N GLY A 26 16.08 -2.05 8.64
CA GLY A 26 17.34 -2.44 7.99
C GLY A 26 18.11 -3.70 8.37
N ASP A 27 18.02 -4.18 9.60
CA ASP A 27 18.91 -5.18 10.14
C ASP A 27 18.44 -6.59 9.79
N ARG A 28 19.18 -7.21 8.87
CA ARG A 28 18.96 -8.56 8.31
C ARG A 28 18.91 -9.65 9.38
N SER A 29 19.47 -9.38 10.57
CA SER A 29 19.48 -10.31 11.69
C SER A 29 18.13 -10.43 12.40
N LEU A 30 17.22 -9.47 12.25
CA LEU A 30 15.97 -9.38 13.01
C LEU A 30 14.80 -10.19 12.42
N LYS A 31 15.05 -11.12 11.46
CA LYS A 31 14.01 -12.00 10.88
C LYS A 31 13.24 -12.77 11.96
N TYR A 32 13.92 -13.18 13.03
CA TYR A 32 13.30 -13.87 14.17
C TYR A 32 12.35 -12.99 14.99
N LEU A 33 12.29 -11.67 14.75
CA LEU A 33 11.36 -10.79 15.46
C LEU A 33 10.02 -10.66 14.74
N MET A 34 9.96 -10.95 13.43
CA MET A 34 8.71 -10.94 12.67
C MET A 34 7.70 -11.96 13.22
N LYS A 35 8.16 -13.11 13.74
CA LYS A 35 7.31 -14.12 14.42
C LYS A 35 6.73 -13.69 15.77
N PHE A 36 6.96 -12.46 16.21
CA PHE A 36 6.27 -11.89 17.37
C PHE A 36 5.22 -10.86 16.94
N ALA A 37 5.42 -10.21 15.79
CA ALA A 37 4.45 -9.26 15.24
C ALA A 37 3.40 -9.95 14.36
N LEU A 38 3.80 -10.93 13.54
CA LEU A 38 2.90 -11.65 12.64
C LEU A 38 2.85 -13.12 13.02
N ASN A 39 1.74 -13.49 13.67
CA ASN A 39 1.45 -14.84 14.15
C ASN A 39 0.16 -15.34 13.50
N GLU A 40 -0.06 -16.66 13.51
CA GLU A 40 -1.26 -17.29 12.96
C GLU A 40 -2.57 -16.75 13.55
N GLN A 41 -2.56 -16.35 14.83
CA GLN A 41 -3.74 -15.82 15.52
C GLN A 41 -4.06 -14.36 15.17
N HIS A 42 -3.03 -13.54 14.91
CA HIS A 42 -3.20 -12.10 14.66
C HIS A 42 -3.12 -11.75 13.17
N PHE A 43 -2.99 -12.75 12.31
CA PHE A 43 -2.82 -12.56 10.88
C PHE A 43 -3.98 -11.77 10.25
N GLU A 44 -5.22 -12.05 10.64
CA GLU A 44 -6.39 -11.36 10.07
C GLU A 44 -6.45 -9.87 10.41
N ASP A 45 -5.96 -9.50 11.60
CA ASP A 45 -6.02 -8.15 12.16
C ASP A 45 -4.73 -7.35 11.93
N THR A 46 -3.77 -7.92 11.20
CA THR A 46 -2.49 -7.27 10.92
C THR A 46 -2.55 -6.51 9.60
N THR A 47 -2.23 -5.22 9.65
CA THR A 47 -1.98 -4.39 8.47
C THR A 47 -0.49 -4.12 8.35
N ILE A 48 0.08 -4.39 7.17
CA ILE A 48 1.49 -4.14 6.87
C ILE A 48 1.63 -2.77 6.23
N VAL A 49 2.50 -1.93 6.79
CA VAL A 49 2.84 -0.62 6.22
C VAL A 49 4.29 -0.67 5.71
N LEU A 50 4.47 -0.57 4.40
CA LEU A 50 5.78 -0.47 3.76
C LEU A 50 6.13 1.00 3.58
N VAL A 51 7.16 1.46 4.28
CA VAL A 51 7.57 2.87 4.26
C VAL A 51 8.84 3.02 3.43
N ALA A 52 8.83 3.96 2.49
CA ALA A 52 10.00 4.36 1.73
C ALA A 52 10.15 5.88 1.70
N SER A 53 11.36 6.38 1.41
CA SER A 53 11.66 7.82 1.38
C SER A 53 11.91 8.29 -0.05
N LEU A 54 11.25 9.38 -0.44
CA LEU A 54 11.45 10.05 -1.72
C LEU A 54 12.77 10.83 -1.80
N LYS A 55 13.56 10.87 -0.72
CA LYS A 55 14.92 11.42 -0.75
C LYS A 55 15.84 10.65 -1.71
N HIS A 56 15.61 9.35 -1.86
CA HIS A 56 16.39 8.47 -2.74
C HIS A 56 15.45 7.59 -3.58
N PRO A 57 14.79 8.17 -4.61
CA PRO A 57 13.73 7.49 -5.35
C PRO A 57 14.21 6.19 -6.03
N TRP A 58 15.46 6.15 -6.49
CA TRP A 58 16.06 4.97 -7.13
C TRP A 58 16.15 3.75 -6.21
N LYS A 59 16.21 3.95 -4.88
CA LYS A 59 16.25 2.83 -3.91
C LYS A 59 14.87 2.31 -3.54
N ILE A 60 13.81 3.05 -3.84
CA ILE A 60 12.46 2.73 -3.37
C ILE A 60 12.03 1.37 -3.91
N MET A 61 12.16 1.14 -5.22
CA MET A 61 11.74 -0.11 -5.85
C MET A 61 12.53 -1.31 -5.33
N GLU A 62 13.86 -1.21 -5.28
CA GLU A 62 14.72 -2.28 -4.73
C GLU A 62 14.36 -2.61 -3.27
N SER A 63 14.08 -1.57 -2.47
CA SER A 63 13.71 -1.73 -1.06
C SER A 63 12.34 -2.37 -0.90
N LEU A 64 11.34 -1.96 -1.68
CA LEU A 64 9.99 -2.51 -1.64
C LEU A 64 9.98 -3.98 -2.08
N GLU A 65 10.69 -4.31 -3.16
CA GLU A 65 10.84 -5.69 -3.63
C GLU A 65 11.54 -6.55 -2.59
N PHE A 66 12.64 -6.06 -2.01
CA PHE A 66 13.35 -6.75 -0.93
C PHE A 66 12.44 -7.04 0.27
N TRP A 67 11.72 -6.04 0.78
CA TRP A 67 10.83 -6.21 1.93
C TRP A 67 9.62 -7.09 1.60
N SER A 68 9.05 -6.98 0.40
CA SER A 68 7.94 -7.83 -0.03
C SER A 68 8.35 -9.31 -0.14
N ALA A 69 9.55 -9.59 -0.66
CA ALA A 69 10.08 -10.95 -0.72
C ALA A 69 10.32 -11.52 0.70
N ARG A 70 10.81 -10.70 1.63
CA ARG A 70 11.01 -11.11 3.03
C ARG A 70 9.70 -11.37 3.75
N LEU A 71 8.69 -10.53 3.50
CA LEU A 71 7.35 -10.73 4.01
C LEU A 71 6.77 -12.04 3.47
N GLN A 72 6.92 -12.31 2.17
CA GLN A 72 6.49 -13.55 1.55
C GLN A 72 7.19 -14.78 2.17
N ASP A 73 8.53 -14.75 2.30
CA ASP A 73 9.29 -15.82 2.98
C ASP A 73 8.81 -16.08 4.42
N HIS A 74 8.41 -15.01 5.14
CA HIS A 74 7.91 -15.12 6.51
C HIS A 74 6.51 -15.73 6.53
N ILE A 75 5.61 -15.29 5.64
CA ILE A 75 4.26 -15.86 5.51
C ILE A 75 4.33 -17.34 5.12
N ASP A 76 5.20 -17.71 4.19
CA ASP A 76 5.39 -19.11 3.77
C ASP A 76 5.98 -19.97 4.91
N SER A 77 6.65 -19.35 5.89
CA SER A 77 7.14 -20.03 7.09
C SER A 77 6.08 -20.19 8.19
N LEU A 78 4.98 -19.42 8.12
CA LEU A 78 3.83 -19.59 9.00
C LEU A 78 3.02 -20.78 8.49
N ASN A 79 2.67 -21.72 9.37
CA ASN A 79 1.89 -22.90 9.01
C ASN A 79 0.39 -22.56 8.98
N LEU A 80 0.01 -21.57 8.18
CA LEU A 80 -1.39 -21.24 7.95
C LEU A 80 -2.05 -22.41 7.21
N GLY A 81 -3.12 -22.97 7.78
CA GLY A 81 -3.86 -24.04 7.13
C GLY A 81 -4.32 -23.61 5.73
N MET A 82 -4.26 -24.51 4.75
CA MET A 82 -4.58 -24.19 3.35
C MET A 82 -5.96 -23.53 3.20
N GLU A 83 -6.93 -23.95 4.02
CA GLU A 83 -8.29 -23.39 4.07
C GLU A 83 -8.30 -21.95 4.60
N GLN A 84 -7.55 -21.65 5.67
CA GLN A 84 -7.45 -20.32 6.23
C GLN A 84 -6.78 -19.35 5.25
N THR A 85 -5.70 -19.79 4.61
CA THR A 85 -4.99 -18.98 3.59
C THR A 85 -5.89 -18.67 2.40
N GLN A 86 -6.71 -19.61 1.94
CA GLN A 86 -7.67 -19.37 0.85
C GLN A 86 -8.75 -18.37 1.28
N ASN A 87 -9.33 -18.54 2.46
CA ASN A 87 -10.34 -17.61 3.00
C ASN A 87 -9.78 -16.18 3.14
N LEU A 88 -8.54 -16.05 3.63
CA LEU A 88 -7.88 -14.75 3.75
C LEU A 88 -7.64 -14.09 2.39
N ARG A 89 -7.23 -14.87 1.40
CA ARG A 89 -7.06 -14.40 0.01
C ARG A 89 -8.39 -13.96 -0.59
N ASP A 90 -9.46 -14.71 -0.37
CA ASP A 90 -10.81 -14.37 -0.83
C ASP A 90 -11.33 -13.11 -0.15
N LYS A 91 -11.14 -12.96 1.16
CA LYS A 91 -11.44 -11.73 1.91
C LYS A 91 -10.71 -10.52 1.33
N CYS A 92 -9.45 -10.64 0.93
CA CYS A 92 -8.72 -9.55 0.28
C CYS A 92 -9.31 -9.17 -1.08
N VAL A 93 -9.73 -10.16 -1.88
CA VAL A 93 -10.39 -9.92 -3.17
C VAL A 93 -11.73 -9.21 -2.97
N ASP A 94 -12.53 -9.67 -2.01
CA ASP A 94 -13.85 -9.10 -1.74
C ASP A 94 -13.73 -7.65 -1.26
N ARG A 95 -12.72 -7.31 -0.43
CA ARG A 95 -12.44 -5.91 -0.03
C ARG A 95 -12.13 -4.99 -1.20
N ILE A 96 -11.35 -5.47 -2.17
CA ILE A 96 -11.03 -4.69 -3.37
C ILE A 96 -12.29 -4.46 -4.20
N ILE A 97 -13.12 -5.49 -4.35
CA ILE A 97 -14.40 -5.39 -5.07
C ILE A 97 -15.33 -4.41 -4.37
N ASP A 98 -15.48 -4.49 -3.04
CA ASP A 98 -16.31 -3.56 -2.26
C ASP A 98 -15.91 -2.11 -2.52
N TYR A 99 -14.62 -1.82 -2.57
CA TYR A 99 -14.13 -0.47 -2.90
C TYR A 99 -14.46 -0.08 -4.36
N THR A 100 -14.28 -0.98 -5.32
CA THR A 100 -14.63 -0.72 -6.73
C THR A 100 -16.13 -0.47 -6.91
N LEU A 101 -16.99 -1.18 -6.17
CA LEU A 101 -18.45 -1.01 -6.20
C LEU A 101 -18.91 0.32 -5.60
N LEU A 102 -18.15 0.87 -4.65
CA LEU A 102 -18.41 2.23 -4.15
C LEU A 102 -18.17 3.30 -5.21
N ASP A 103 -17.23 3.07 -6.13
CA ASP A 103 -16.91 3.99 -7.23
C ASP A 103 -17.88 3.83 -8.41
N ASP A 104 -18.31 2.59 -8.72
CA ASP A 104 -19.29 2.29 -9.77
C ASP A 104 -20.20 1.09 -9.41
N PRO A 105 -21.46 1.33 -8.99
CA PRO A 105 -22.38 0.28 -8.53
C PRO A 105 -22.94 -0.61 -9.65
N SER A 106 -22.60 -0.35 -10.92
CA SER A 106 -23.19 -1.06 -12.07
C SER A 106 -22.60 -2.45 -12.36
N TYR A 107 -21.59 -2.91 -11.60
CA TYR A 107 -20.80 -4.11 -11.91
C TYR A 107 -20.63 -5.09 -10.73
N GLU A 108 -21.69 -5.61 -10.12
CA GLU A 108 -21.56 -6.54 -8.97
C GLU A 108 -20.94 -7.91 -9.34
N SER A 109 -21.26 -8.50 -10.49
CA SER A 109 -20.85 -9.90 -10.80
C SER A 109 -19.70 -10.04 -11.81
N CYS A 110 -19.31 -8.98 -12.51
CA CYS A 110 -18.28 -9.02 -13.57
C CYS A 110 -16.87 -8.66 -13.06
N THR A 111 -16.79 -8.04 -11.88
CA THR A 111 -15.57 -7.41 -11.37
C THR A 111 -14.55 -8.43 -10.86
N LYS A 112 -14.99 -9.51 -10.20
CA LYS A 112 -14.08 -10.58 -9.71
C LYS A 112 -13.30 -11.23 -10.86
N VAL A 113 -13.96 -11.49 -11.99
CA VAL A 113 -13.33 -12.06 -13.20
C VAL A 113 -12.45 -11.03 -13.91
N ARG A 114 -12.86 -9.75 -13.96
CA ARG A 114 -12.07 -8.67 -14.56
C ARG A 114 -10.78 -8.38 -13.78
N LEU A 115 -10.84 -8.34 -12.46
CA LEU A 115 -9.66 -8.11 -11.61
C LEU A 115 -8.60 -9.19 -11.79
N LEU A 116 -9.03 -10.46 -11.88
CA LEU A 116 -8.14 -11.60 -12.17
C LEU A 116 -7.51 -11.51 -13.57
N ASN A 117 -8.24 -10.99 -14.56
CA ASN A 117 -7.74 -10.83 -15.93
C ASN A 117 -6.80 -9.62 -16.10
N GLU A 118 -6.93 -8.58 -15.27
CA GLU A 118 -6.10 -7.37 -15.33
C GLU A 118 -4.83 -7.47 -14.46
N GLY A 119 -4.44 -8.66 -14.00
CA GLY A 119 -3.22 -8.87 -13.21
C GLY A 119 -3.23 -8.22 -11.82
N VAL A 120 -4.39 -7.76 -11.36
CA VAL A 120 -4.63 -7.24 -10.02
C VAL A 120 -4.55 -8.40 -9.02
N LEU A 121 -3.85 -8.21 -7.89
CA LEU A 121 -3.58 -9.27 -6.90
C LEU A 121 -2.78 -10.47 -7.45
N SER A 122 -1.91 -10.27 -8.43
CA SER A 122 -0.98 -11.32 -8.91
C SER A 122 -0.17 -11.97 -7.77
N LYS A 123 0.18 -11.20 -6.74
CA LYS A 123 0.82 -11.69 -5.50
C LYS A 123 -0.09 -11.48 -4.30
N ASN A 124 -1.09 -12.34 -4.15
CA ASN A 124 -2.01 -12.27 -3.01
C ASN A 124 -1.39 -12.91 -1.75
N LEU A 125 -0.89 -12.06 -0.85
CA LEU A 125 -0.34 -12.46 0.45
C LEU A 125 -1.42 -12.72 1.51
N GLY A 126 -2.70 -12.42 1.24
CA GLY A 126 -3.79 -12.59 2.21
C GLY A 126 -3.77 -11.56 3.35
N LEU A 127 -2.99 -10.50 3.22
CA LEU A 127 -2.85 -9.42 4.19
C LEU A 127 -3.15 -8.06 3.56
N ASP A 128 -3.52 -7.12 4.41
CA ASP A 128 -3.67 -5.73 4.03
C ASP A 128 -2.31 -5.05 3.98
N ILE A 129 -1.94 -4.55 2.80
CA ILE A 129 -0.66 -3.87 2.56
C ILE A 129 -0.93 -2.41 2.19
N ILE A 130 -0.19 -1.51 2.81
CA ILE A 130 -0.22 -0.08 2.53
C ILE A 130 1.21 0.36 2.27
N VAL A 131 1.46 0.97 1.11
CA VAL A 131 2.73 1.56 0.74
C VAL A 131 2.67 3.05 1.03
N VAL A 132 3.60 3.54 1.86
CA VAL A 132 3.70 4.95 2.24
C VAL A 132 5.04 5.49 1.78
N ILE A 133 5.00 6.50 0.92
CA ILE A 133 6.14 7.26 0.46
C ILE A 133 6.23 8.54 1.30
N THR A 134 7.35 8.70 1.98
CA THR A 134 7.63 9.80 2.90
C THR A 134 8.57 10.82 2.26
N MET A 135 8.67 12.00 2.89
CA MET A 135 9.56 13.09 2.47
C MET A 135 9.24 13.64 1.08
N THR A 136 7.96 13.81 0.76
CA THR A 136 7.53 14.34 -0.55
C THR A 136 7.83 15.83 -0.73
N ASP A 137 8.18 16.54 0.35
CA ASP A 137 8.74 17.89 0.33
C ASP A 137 10.07 17.96 -0.46
N CYS A 138 10.77 16.84 -0.62
CA CYS A 138 12.00 16.75 -1.42
C CYS A 138 11.77 16.90 -2.93
N ILE A 139 10.53 16.80 -3.43
CA ILE A 139 10.24 16.92 -4.88
C ILE A 139 10.75 18.25 -5.43
N LYS A 140 10.50 19.35 -4.71
CA LYS A 140 10.96 20.69 -5.10
C LYS A 140 12.48 20.78 -5.21
N ASN A 141 13.21 20.08 -4.35
CA ASN A 141 14.68 20.04 -4.39
C ASN A 141 15.16 19.18 -5.56
N LEU A 142 14.49 18.06 -5.83
CA LEU A 142 14.82 17.17 -6.95
C LEU A 142 14.55 17.84 -8.32
N GLU A 143 13.53 18.70 -8.41
CA GLU A 143 13.29 19.53 -9.61
C GLU A 143 14.46 20.48 -9.90
N ILE A 144 15.09 21.02 -8.84
CA ILE A 144 16.30 21.85 -8.97
C ILE A 144 17.51 21.01 -9.43
N ASP A 145 17.56 19.74 -9.04
CA ASP A 145 18.60 18.77 -9.42
C ASP A 145 18.39 18.14 -10.82
N ASN A 146 17.60 18.78 -11.71
CA ASN A 146 17.26 18.34 -13.07
C ASN A 146 16.39 17.08 -13.18
N TYR A 147 15.58 16.73 -12.16
CA TYR A 147 14.54 15.73 -12.35
C TYR A 147 13.38 16.32 -13.17
N SER A 148 13.25 15.88 -14.42
CA SER A 148 12.08 16.18 -15.26
C SER A 148 10.80 15.57 -14.70
N GLU A 149 9.66 16.15 -15.06
CA GLU A 149 8.33 15.62 -14.72
C GLU A 149 8.14 14.15 -15.11
N GLU A 150 8.67 13.75 -16.28
CA GLU A 150 8.62 12.38 -16.77
C GLU A 150 9.25 11.37 -15.80
N HIS A 151 10.28 11.75 -15.02
CA HIS A 151 10.89 10.84 -14.04
C HIS A 151 9.96 10.60 -12.85
N PHE A 152 9.22 11.61 -12.42
CA PHE A 152 8.24 11.46 -11.34
C PHE A 152 7.05 10.64 -11.79
N ASP A 153 6.58 10.84 -13.02
CA ASP A 153 5.52 10.03 -13.62
C ASP A 153 5.95 8.56 -13.76
N TYR A 154 7.22 8.32 -14.12
CA TYR A 154 7.81 6.98 -14.16
C TYR A 154 7.85 6.33 -12.78
N ILE A 155 8.34 7.04 -11.76
CA ILE A 155 8.37 6.53 -10.38
C ILE A 155 6.96 6.21 -9.88
N GLN A 156 6.00 7.11 -10.13
CA GLN A 156 4.61 6.91 -9.75
C GLN A 156 4.00 5.71 -10.48
N CYS A 157 4.30 5.53 -11.76
CA CYS A 157 3.88 4.38 -12.55
C CYS A 157 4.43 3.06 -11.97
N CYS A 158 5.72 3.01 -11.66
CA CYS A 158 6.36 1.86 -11.02
C CYS A 158 5.72 1.52 -9.67
N LEU A 159 5.50 2.52 -8.82
CA LEU A 159 4.89 2.36 -7.51
C LEU A 159 3.44 1.88 -7.59
N ARG A 160 2.66 2.45 -8.51
CA ARG A 160 1.27 2.06 -8.75
C ARG A 160 1.18 0.63 -9.29
N LYS A 161 2.06 0.27 -10.22
CA LYS A 161 2.18 -1.11 -10.73
C LYS A 161 2.54 -2.09 -9.61
N PHE A 162 3.48 -1.73 -8.74
CA PHE A 162 3.82 -2.53 -7.55
C PHE A 162 2.61 -2.68 -6.62
N CYS A 163 1.92 -1.59 -6.29
CA CYS A 163 0.74 -1.62 -5.43
C CYS A 163 -0.38 -2.48 -6.04
N LEU A 164 -0.58 -2.42 -7.36
CA LEU A 164 -1.58 -3.22 -8.07
C LEU A 164 -1.33 -4.73 -7.96
N GLN A 165 -0.06 -5.15 -8.02
CA GLN A 165 0.32 -6.57 -7.89
C GLN A 165 -0.04 -7.15 -6.52
N PHE A 166 0.11 -6.36 -5.46
CA PHE A 166 -0.18 -6.75 -4.08
C PHE A 166 -1.59 -6.34 -3.63
N GLY A 167 -2.34 -5.59 -4.43
CA GLY A 167 -3.62 -4.99 -4.02
C GLY A 167 -3.45 -3.93 -2.92
N ALA A 168 -2.27 -3.32 -2.81
CA ALA A 168 -1.94 -2.36 -1.79
C ALA A 168 -2.51 -0.96 -2.08
N ALA A 169 -2.68 -0.15 -1.04
CA ALA A 169 -2.92 1.28 -1.18
C ALA A 169 -1.59 2.05 -1.24
N LEU A 170 -1.56 3.18 -1.94
CA LEU A 170 -0.39 4.06 -2.05
C LEU A 170 -0.69 5.43 -1.42
N PHE A 171 0.20 5.88 -0.55
CA PHE A 171 0.13 7.19 0.10
C PHE A 171 1.43 7.95 -0.07
N TYR A 172 1.33 9.22 -0.41
CA TYR A 172 2.42 10.18 -0.38
C TYR A 172 2.17 11.11 0.80
N VAL A 173 3.13 11.12 1.73
CA VAL A 173 3.03 11.80 3.02
C VAL A 173 4.22 12.71 3.21
N SER A 174 3.94 13.93 3.66
CA SER A 174 4.96 14.89 4.10
C SER A 174 4.64 15.35 5.51
N VAL A 175 5.57 15.10 6.43
CA VAL A 175 5.48 15.58 7.82
C VAL A 175 5.73 17.09 7.87
N MET A 176 6.59 17.60 7.00
CA MET A 176 6.97 19.02 6.97
C MET A 176 5.81 19.91 6.51
N GLU A 177 5.03 19.44 5.54
CA GLU A 177 3.89 20.17 4.99
C GLU A 177 2.54 19.71 5.58
N ASP A 178 2.56 18.77 6.54
CA ASP A 178 1.41 18.10 7.15
C ASP A 178 0.37 17.60 6.11
N LYS A 179 0.89 16.99 5.04
CA LYS A 179 0.07 16.48 3.94
C LYS A 179 -0.22 15.00 4.12
N ASN A 180 -1.51 14.65 4.00
CA ASN A 180 -2.04 13.28 4.03
C ASN A 180 -1.78 12.46 5.31
N CYS A 181 -1.20 13.04 6.37
CA CYS A 181 -1.02 12.37 7.67
C CYS A 181 -2.37 11.93 8.26
N ASP A 182 -3.32 12.86 8.35
CA ASP A 182 -4.68 12.59 8.84
C ASP A 182 -5.43 11.59 7.95
N LEU A 183 -5.20 11.66 6.64
CA LEU A 183 -5.84 10.77 5.68
C LEU A 183 -5.34 9.33 5.86
N LEU A 184 -4.02 9.16 6.03
CA LEU A 184 -3.42 7.87 6.32
C LEU A 184 -3.94 7.30 7.64
N TYR A 185 -4.04 8.13 8.70
CA TYR A 185 -4.59 7.70 9.98
C TYR A 185 -6.05 7.23 9.83
N LYS A 186 -6.91 8.04 9.19
CA LYS A 186 -8.31 7.66 8.91
C LYS A 186 -8.41 6.37 8.09
N TYR A 187 -7.51 6.18 7.13
CA TYR A 187 -7.48 4.97 6.31
C TYR A 187 -7.05 3.74 7.13
N LEU A 188 -6.04 3.87 7.99
CA LEU A 188 -5.64 2.79 8.90
C LEU A 188 -6.79 2.40 9.85
N MET A 189 -7.50 3.38 10.38
CA MET A 189 -8.68 3.14 11.23
C MET A 189 -9.79 2.42 10.47
N HIS A 190 -10.01 2.79 9.20
CA HIS A 190 -10.92 2.08 8.32
C HIS A 190 -10.49 0.63 8.07
N ARG A 191 -9.21 0.36 7.82
CA ARG A 191 -8.73 -1.00 7.54
C ARG A 191 -8.80 -1.90 8.76
N ILE A 192 -8.40 -1.40 9.93
CA ILE A 192 -8.28 -2.22 11.15
C ILE A 192 -9.62 -2.35 11.86
N TYR A 193 -10.36 -1.25 12.04
CA TYR A 193 -11.60 -1.23 12.82
C TYR A 193 -12.87 -1.20 11.96
N ARG A 194 -12.75 -1.17 10.62
CA ARG A 194 -13.88 -1.08 9.68
C ARG A 194 -14.75 0.17 9.82
N PHE A 195 -14.18 1.28 10.30
CA PHE A 195 -14.85 2.58 10.25
C PHE A 195 -15.17 2.99 8.81
N PRO A 196 -16.28 3.68 8.51
CA PRO A 196 -16.61 4.07 7.14
C PRO A 196 -15.58 5.07 6.58
N PHE A 197 -15.05 4.78 5.39
CA PHE A 197 -14.13 5.66 4.67
C PHE A 197 -14.64 5.89 3.25
N LYS A 198 -14.74 7.16 2.85
CA LYS A 198 -15.33 7.57 1.56
C LYS A 198 -14.47 8.59 0.81
N THR A 199 -13.19 8.72 1.17
CA THR A 199 -12.33 9.69 0.50
C THR A 199 -11.93 9.15 -0.87
N PRO A 200 -12.16 9.90 -1.96
CA PRO A 200 -11.77 9.48 -3.31
C PRO A 200 -10.24 9.51 -3.47
N ALA A 201 -9.75 8.87 -4.53
CA ALA A 201 -8.34 8.93 -4.90
C ALA A 201 -7.91 10.37 -5.24
N LEU A 202 -6.73 10.77 -4.80
CA LEU A 202 -6.14 12.09 -5.06
C LEU A 202 -4.87 11.90 -5.88
N ILE A 203 -4.93 12.13 -7.19
CA ILE A 203 -3.77 11.92 -8.10
C ILE A 203 -3.38 13.23 -8.80
N VAL A 204 -4.12 14.30 -8.55
CA VAL A 204 -3.91 15.61 -9.21
C VAL A 204 -2.60 16.25 -8.76
N GLU A 205 -2.26 16.13 -7.48
CA GLU A 205 -1.07 16.71 -6.87
C GLU A 205 0.05 15.66 -6.72
N LYS A 206 1.23 15.94 -7.27
CA LYS A 206 2.38 15.01 -7.31
C LYS A 206 3.00 14.74 -5.93
N ASP A 207 2.88 15.70 -5.03
CA ASP A 207 3.40 15.66 -3.67
C ASP A 207 2.42 15.08 -2.64
N SER A 208 1.13 14.98 -3.01
CA SER A 208 0.06 14.45 -2.14
C SER A 208 -0.78 13.36 -2.82
N VAL A 209 -0.12 12.46 -3.55
CA VAL A 209 -0.78 11.31 -4.19
C VAL A 209 -1.40 10.35 -3.16
N PHE A 210 -2.66 10.02 -3.36
CA PHE A 210 -3.40 8.99 -2.63
C PHE A 210 -4.11 8.08 -3.63
N VAL A 211 -3.76 6.79 -3.60
CA VAL A 211 -4.42 5.74 -4.39
C VAL A 211 -4.93 4.66 -3.43
N PRO A 212 -6.25 4.58 -3.21
CA PRO A 212 -6.83 3.51 -2.40
C PRO A 212 -6.73 2.15 -3.10
N SER A 213 -6.66 1.10 -2.28
CA SER A 213 -6.72 -0.28 -2.74
C SER A 213 -7.99 -0.52 -3.55
N GLY A 214 -7.87 -1.03 -4.78
CA GLY A 214 -8.98 -1.31 -5.68
C GLY A 214 -9.44 -0.17 -6.59
N TRP A 215 -8.86 1.03 -6.46
CA TRP A 215 -9.13 2.13 -7.40
C TRP A 215 -8.34 2.04 -8.70
N ASP A 216 -7.13 1.48 -8.62
CA ASP A 216 -6.18 1.46 -9.74
C ASP A 216 -6.44 0.32 -10.73
N SER A 217 -6.06 0.52 -12.00
CA SER A 217 -6.15 -0.50 -13.06
C SER A 217 -5.02 -0.34 -14.07
N LEU A 218 -4.63 -1.43 -14.75
CA LEU A 218 -3.54 -1.39 -15.74
C LEU A 218 -3.77 -0.32 -16.81
N LYS A 219 -5.01 -0.15 -17.28
CA LYS A 219 -5.35 0.88 -18.27
C LYS A 219 -5.14 2.30 -17.75
N LYS A 220 -5.49 2.57 -16.49
CA LYS A 220 -5.26 3.88 -15.86
C LYS A 220 -3.76 4.17 -15.72
N ILE A 221 -2.95 3.15 -15.48
CA ILE A 221 -1.50 3.25 -15.38
C ILE A 221 -0.88 3.45 -16.78
N GLU A 222 -1.38 2.73 -17.79
CA GLU A 222 -0.93 2.85 -19.20
C GLU A 222 -1.16 4.26 -19.76
N VAL A 223 -2.26 4.93 -19.40
CA VAL A 223 -2.49 6.33 -19.80
C VAL A 223 -1.40 7.27 -19.27
N LEU A 224 -0.89 7.05 -18.05
CA LEU A 224 0.25 7.81 -17.55
C LEU A 224 1.53 7.52 -18.34
N TYR A 225 1.65 6.29 -18.83
CA TYR A 225 2.79 5.85 -19.62
C TYR A 225 2.79 6.42 -21.05
N GLU A 226 1.64 6.52 -21.70
CA GLU A 226 1.50 7.11 -23.03
C GLU A 226 1.90 8.61 -23.05
N ASN A 227 1.76 9.29 -21.91
CA ASN A 227 2.23 10.67 -21.76
C ASN A 227 3.77 10.78 -21.66
N MET A 228 4.48 9.68 -21.35
CA MET A 228 5.94 9.65 -21.25
C MET A 228 6.58 9.38 -22.62
N GLN A 229 6.66 10.40 -23.48
CA GLN A 229 7.12 10.24 -24.87
C GLN A 229 8.64 10.04 -25.04
N LYS A 230 9.47 10.21 -24.00
CA LYS A 230 10.95 10.18 -24.12
C LYS A 230 11.67 9.07 -23.35
N ILE A 231 10.98 8.35 -22.47
CA ILE A 231 11.59 7.30 -21.65
C ILE A 231 11.08 5.95 -22.15
N ASN A 232 11.90 5.27 -22.98
CA ASN A 232 11.71 3.85 -23.26
C ASN A 232 12.20 3.06 -22.02
N PRO A 233 11.32 2.36 -21.29
CA PRO A 233 11.68 1.64 -20.07
C PRO A 233 12.01 0.17 -20.30
N GLU A 234 12.25 -0.25 -21.54
CA GLU A 234 12.83 -1.57 -21.83
C GLU A 234 14.38 -1.56 -21.83
N SER A 235 15.00 -0.42 -21.55
CA SER A 235 16.44 -0.31 -21.38
C SER A 235 16.80 -0.06 -19.91
N HIS A 236 16.60 -1.07 -19.07
CA HIS A 236 17.52 -1.44 -17.98
C HIS A 236 17.20 -2.83 -17.42
#